data_AF-A0A357JC84-F1
#
_entry.id   AF-A0A357JC84-F1
#
_cell.length_a   1.000
_cell.length_b   1.000
_cell.length_c   1.000
_cell.angle_alpha   90.00
_cell.angle_beta   90.00
_cell.angle_gamma   90.00
#
_symmetry.space_group_name_H-M   'P 1'
#
loop_
_entity.id
_entity.type
_entity.pdbx_description
1 polymer ?
#
loop_
_entity_poly.entity_id
_entity_poly.type
_entity_poly.pdbx_seq_one_letter_code
_entity_poly.pdbx_strand_id
1 'polypeptide(L)'
;MSFNKYQEEAYKLISDEGKKDLITNGVLGLAGESGECCDIVKKYKFQGHPLNKEHLIDELGDVLWYIAETASGLGVSLEEIAEYNLNKLNKRYKDGFTKEESLHRVEKEYKD
;
A
#
# COMPACT_ATOMS: atom_id res chain seq x y z
N MET A 1 16.61 -3.90 4.37
CA MET A 1 16.48 -3.78 2.91
C MET A 1 15.87 -2.42 2.60
N SER A 2 16.29 -1.72 1.55
CA SER A 2 15.62 -0.47 1.11
C SER A 2 14.35 -0.79 0.33
N PHE A 3 13.46 0.17 0.17
CA PHE A 3 12.24 -0.03 -0.61
C PHE A 3 12.54 -0.28 -2.09
N ASN A 4 13.52 0.42 -2.67
CA ASN A 4 13.92 0.17 -4.06
C ASN A 4 14.50 -1.25 -4.23
N LYS A 5 15.35 -1.69 -3.29
CA LYS A 5 15.88 -3.05 -3.32
C LYS A 5 14.77 -4.09 -3.17
N TYR A 6 13.77 -3.84 -2.32
CA TYR A 6 12.62 -4.72 -2.20
C TYR A 6 11.84 -4.80 -3.51
N GLN A 7 11.54 -3.66 -4.14
CA GLN A 7 10.83 -3.61 -5.42
C GLN A 7 11.59 -4.36 -6.52
N GLU A 8 12.91 -4.18 -6.62
CA GLU A 8 13.75 -4.89 -7.58
C GLU A 8 13.70 -6.42 -7.38
N GLU A 9 13.73 -6.90 -6.14
CA GLU A 9 13.62 -8.34 -5.86
C GLU A 9 12.19 -8.86 -6.11
N ALA A 10 11.16 -8.10 -5.73
CA ALA A 10 9.77 -8.45 -5.98
C ALA A 10 9.49 -8.58 -7.49
N TYR A 11 9.98 -7.63 -8.29
CA TYR A 11 9.76 -7.62 -9.75
C TYR A 11 10.27 -8.90 -10.43
N LYS A 12 11.40 -9.45 -9.98
CA LYS A 12 11.97 -10.68 -10.53
C LYS A 12 11.04 -11.88 -10.34
N LEU A 13 10.25 -11.86 -9.27
CA LEU A 13 9.38 -12.95 -8.86
C LEU A 13 7.95 -12.83 -9.42
N ILE A 14 7.60 -11.69 -10.02
CA ILE A 14 6.31 -11.54 -10.71
C ILE A 14 6.22 -12.53 -11.87
N SER A 15 5.07 -13.22 -11.94
CA SER A 15 4.77 -14.17 -13.01
C SER A 15 4.77 -13.53 -14.40
N ASP A 16 5.01 -14.34 -15.43
CA ASP A 16 4.98 -13.86 -16.82
C ASP A 16 3.60 -13.30 -17.21
N GLU A 17 2.51 -13.84 -16.65
CA GLU A 17 1.15 -13.33 -16.89
C GLU A 17 0.95 -11.98 -16.19
N GLY A 18 1.36 -11.85 -14.93
CA GLY A 18 1.27 -10.58 -14.19
C GLY A 18 2.08 -9.46 -14.86
N LYS A 19 3.23 -9.80 -15.45
CA LYS A 19 4.05 -8.85 -16.22
C LYS A 19 3.37 -8.31 -17.49
N LYS A 20 2.33 -8.98 -18.01
CA LYS A 20 1.58 -8.47 -19.19
C LYS A 20 0.73 -7.25 -18.84
N ASP A 21 0.26 -7.14 -17.61
CA ASP A 21 -0.50 -5.98 -17.11
C ASP A 21 -0.29 -5.79 -15.61
N LEU A 22 0.87 -5.22 -15.27
CA LEU A 22 1.32 -4.99 -13.89
C LEU A 22 0.36 -4.08 -13.11
N ILE A 23 -0.29 -3.13 -13.77
CA ILE A 23 -1.17 -2.17 -13.10
C ILE A 23 -2.48 -2.86 -12.74
N THR A 24 -3.12 -3.54 -13.70
CA THR A 24 -4.38 -4.23 -13.44
C THR A 24 -4.18 -5.37 -12.45
N ASN A 25 -3.16 -6.21 -12.63
CA ASN A 25 -2.86 -7.31 -11.71
C ASN A 25 -2.54 -6.77 -10.30
N GLY A 26 -1.71 -5.73 -10.23
CA GLY A 26 -1.31 -5.08 -9.00
C GLY A 26 -2.49 -4.52 -8.21
N VAL A 27 -3.35 -3.72 -8.85
CA VAL A 27 -4.50 -3.08 -8.19
C VAL A 27 -5.55 -4.09 -7.75
N LEU A 28 -5.79 -5.15 -8.53
CA LEU A 28 -6.69 -6.23 -8.12
C LEU A 28 -6.13 -7.01 -6.93
N GLY A 29 -4.83 -7.30 -6.93
CA GLY A 29 -4.13 -7.90 -5.80
C GLY A 29 -4.25 -7.06 -4.53
N LEU A 30 -3.99 -5.74 -4.60
CA LEU A 30 -4.18 -4.81 -3.47
C LEU A 30 -5.55 -4.94 -2.81
N ALA A 31 -6.61 -5.07 -3.61
CA ALA A 31 -7.97 -5.21 -3.10
C ALA A 31 -8.18 -6.56 -2.38
N GLY A 32 -7.62 -7.65 -2.93
CA GLY A 32 -7.65 -8.98 -2.33
C GLY A 32 -7.00 -9.00 -0.94
N GLU A 33 -5.72 -8.60 -0.88
CA GLU A 33 -4.93 -8.68 0.36
C GLU A 33 -5.39 -7.68 1.43
N SER A 34 -5.93 -6.54 1.00
CA SER A 34 -6.62 -5.63 1.92
C SER A 34 -7.87 -6.26 2.52
N GLY A 35 -8.59 -7.09 1.76
CA GLY A 35 -9.74 -7.86 2.21
C GLY A 35 -9.37 -8.93 3.23
N GLU A 36 -8.24 -9.58 3.05
CA GLU A 36 -7.66 -10.57 3.97
C GLU A 36 -7.31 -9.91 5.32
N CYS A 37 -6.61 -8.77 5.28
CA CYS A 37 -6.36 -7.92 6.46
C CYS A 37 -7.68 -7.57 7.18
N CYS A 38 -8.71 -7.17 6.42
CA CYS A 38 -10.03 -6.86 6.97
C CYS A 38 -10.66 -8.07 7.68
N ASP A 39 -10.57 -9.26 7.11
CA ASP A 39 -11.15 -10.47 7.68
C ASP A 39 -10.50 -10.85 9.01
N ILE A 40 -9.17 -10.74 9.12
CA ILE A 40 -8.43 -10.97 10.36
C ILE A 40 -8.92 -10.02 11.46
N VAL A 41 -9.00 -8.72 11.17
CA VAL A 41 -9.44 -7.71 12.15
C VAL A 41 -10.91 -7.90 12.51
N LYS A 42 -11.77 -8.24 11.53
CA LYS A 42 -13.19 -8.53 11.75
C LYS A 42 -13.38 -9.72 12.69
N LYS A 43 -12.66 -10.82 12.45
CA LYS A 43 -12.66 -12.01 13.32
C LYS A 43 -12.25 -11.66 14.75
N TYR A 44 -11.17 -10.88 14.89
CA TYR A 44 -10.69 -10.43 16.20
C TYR A 44 -11.70 -9.52 16.94
N LYS A 45 -12.25 -8.51 16.25
CA LYS A 45 -13.08 -7.49 16.90
C LYS A 45 -14.54 -7.90 17.12
N PHE A 46 -15.10 -8.74 16.25
CA PHE A 46 -16.56 -8.97 16.21
C PHE A 46 -16.97 -10.44 16.35
N GLN A 47 -16.01 -11.38 16.35
CA GLN A 47 -16.31 -12.81 16.40
C GLN A 47 -15.59 -13.54 17.55
N GLY A 48 -14.85 -12.80 18.39
CA GLY A 48 -14.24 -13.33 19.62
C GLY A 48 -12.96 -14.15 19.42
N HIS A 49 -12.38 -14.15 18.21
CA HIS A 49 -11.09 -14.81 17.97
C HIS A 49 -9.92 -14.01 18.58
N PRO A 50 -8.81 -14.65 18.98
CA PRO A 50 -7.58 -13.92 19.27
C PRO A 50 -7.04 -13.25 18.00
N LEU A 51 -6.35 -12.11 18.16
CA LEU A 51 -5.70 -11.46 17.03
C LEU A 51 -4.52 -12.32 16.53
N ASN A 52 -4.64 -12.84 15.31
CA ASN A 52 -3.53 -13.51 14.65
C ASN A 52 -2.60 -12.46 14.02
N LYS A 53 -1.56 -12.06 14.76
CA LYS A 53 -0.60 -11.03 14.34
C LYS A 53 0.33 -11.52 13.23
N GLU A 54 0.69 -12.80 13.25
CA GLU A 54 1.59 -13.39 12.25
C GLU A 54 0.92 -13.37 10.89
N HIS A 55 -0.32 -13.87 10.82
CA HIS A 55 -1.11 -13.80 9.58
C HIS A 55 -1.31 -12.35 9.11
N LEU A 56 -1.59 -11.40 10.02
CA LEU A 56 -1.72 -10.00 9.62
C LEU A 56 -0.40 -9.41 9.09
N ILE A 57 0.75 -9.87 9.55
CA ILE A 57 2.06 -9.46 9.01
C ILE A 57 2.25 -10.03 7.61
N ASP A 58 1.84 -11.29 7.37
CA ASP A 58 1.89 -11.91 6.05
C ASP A 58 1.02 -11.14 5.05
N GLU A 59 -0.25 -10.86 5.39
CA GLU A 59 -1.16 -10.10 4.52
C GLU A 59 -0.66 -8.67 4.25
N LEU A 60 -0.03 -8.03 5.23
CA LEU A 60 0.61 -6.72 5.01
C LEU A 60 1.82 -6.83 4.08
N GLY A 61 2.51 -7.96 4.08
CA GLY A 61 3.57 -8.30 3.14
C GLY A 61 3.03 -8.45 1.71
N ASP A 62 1.90 -9.12 1.54
CA ASP A 62 1.26 -9.30 0.23
C ASP A 62 0.65 -7.99 -0.29
N VAL A 63 0.10 -7.14 0.60
CA VAL A 63 -0.22 -5.75 0.24
C VAL A 63 1.02 -5.02 -0.26
N LEU A 64 2.15 -5.08 0.47
CA LEU A 64 3.39 -4.41 0.06
C LEU A 64 3.91 -4.93 -1.29
N TRP A 65 3.77 -6.24 -1.55
CA TRP A 65 4.10 -6.86 -2.83
C TRP A 65 3.32 -6.21 -3.98
N TYR A 66 2.01 -6.11 -3.86
CA TYR A 66 1.19 -5.53 -4.91
C TYR A 66 1.35 -4.02 -5.06
N ILE A 67 1.76 -3.30 -4.00
CA ILE A 67 2.22 -1.91 -4.14
C ILE A 67 3.49 -1.86 -5.01
N ALA A 68 4.46 -2.77 -4.78
CA ALA A 68 5.70 -2.82 -5.55
C ALA A 68 5.49 -3.18 -7.02
N GLU A 69 4.59 -4.13 -7.29
CA GLU A 69 4.18 -4.49 -8.65
C GLU A 69 3.52 -3.31 -9.37
N THR A 70 2.56 -2.65 -8.71
CA THR A 70 1.86 -1.48 -9.27
C THR A 70 2.85 -0.33 -9.51
N ALA A 71 3.78 -0.07 -8.58
CA ALA A 71 4.82 0.94 -8.73
C ALA A 71 5.69 0.67 -9.97
N SER A 72 6.06 -0.59 -10.16
CA SER A 72 6.83 -1.03 -11.33
C SER A 72 6.04 -0.83 -12.64
N GLY A 73 4.74 -1.12 -12.63
CA GLY A 73 3.84 -0.84 -13.77
C GLY A 73 3.69 0.65 -14.08
N LEU A 74 3.73 1.51 -13.04
CA LEU A 74 3.69 2.97 -13.16
C LEU A 74 5.04 3.59 -13.56
N GLY A 75 6.12 2.80 -13.59
CA GLY A 75 7.47 3.30 -13.88
C GLY A 75 8.06 4.18 -12.79
N VAL A 76 7.63 4.01 -11.53
CA VAL A 76 8.14 4.76 -10.38
C VAL A 76 8.67 3.81 -9.31
N SER A 77 9.57 4.32 -8.47
CA SER A 77 10.08 3.58 -7.32
C SER A 77 9.14 3.66 -6.12
N LEU A 78 9.22 2.65 -5.24
CA LEU A 78 8.53 2.68 -3.95
C LEU A 78 9.02 3.83 -3.06
N GLU A 79 10.29 4.22 -3.15
CA GLU A 79 10.80 5.40 -2.44
C GLU A 79 10.13 6.68 -2.96
N GLU A 80 9.98 6.85 -4.26
CA GLU A 80 9.23 7.99 -4.83
C GLU A 80 7.77 8.03 -4.34
N ILE A 81 7.09 6.88 -4.29
CA ILE A 81 5.73 6.79 -3.75
C ILE A 81 5.70 7.19 -2.27
N ALA A 82 6.66 6.69 -1.47
CA ALA A 82 6.77 7.00 -0.04
C ALA A 82 7.04 8.50 0.18
N GLU A 83 8.00 9.07 -0.54
CA GLU A 83 8.32 10.51 -0.50
C GLU A 83 7.13 11.35 -0.94
N TYR A 84 6.45 10.97 -2.02
CA TYR A 84 5.26 11.65 -2.51
C TYR A 84 4.11 11.63 -1.47
N ASN A 85 3.97 10.52 -0.74
CA ASN A 85 3.00 10.38 0.34
C ASN A 85 3.37 11.27 1.54
N LEU A 86 4.61 11.20 2.03
CA LEU A 86 5.09 11.98 3.17
C LEU A 86 5.06 13.48 2.89
N ASN A 87 5.51 13.91 1.71
CA ASN A 87 5.46 15.32 1.29
C ASN A 87 4.01 15.84 1.26
N LYS A 88 3.06 15.01 0.81
CA LYS A 88 1.62 15.34 0.85
C LYS A 88 1.10 15.44 2.29
N LEU A 89 1.47 14.50 3.16
CA LEU A 89 0.99 14.47 4.54
C LEU A 89 1.59 15.60 5.38
N ASN A 90 2.90 15.87 5.27
CA ASN A 90 3.58 16.95 6.00
C ASN A 90 3.10 18.34 5.58
N LYS A 91 2.65 18.51 4.33
CA LYS A 91 1.96 19.74 3.89
C LYS A 91 0.60 19.93 4.56
N ARG A 92 -0.09 18.84 4.91
CA ARG A 92 -1.42 18.85 5.53
C ARG A 92 -1.37 18.91 7.05
N TYR A 93 -0.36 18.29 7.65
CA TYR A 93 -0.28 18.00 9.08
C TYR A 93 1.14 18.29 9.56
N LYS A 94 1.48 19.56 9.77
CA LYS A 94 2.87 19.98 10.03
C LYS A 94 3.41 19.43 11.34
N ASP A 95 2.57 19.41 12.37
CA ASP A 95 2.90 18.99 13.73
C ASP A 95 2.22 17.65 14.10
N GLY A 96 1.89 16.85 13.08
CA GLY A 96 1.10 15.63 13.22
C GLY A 96 -0.40 15.87 12.97
N PHE A 97 -1.18 14.78 13.00
CA PHE A 97 -2.59 14.85 12.63
C PHE A 97 -3.40 15.70 13.62
N THR A 98 -4.15 16.67 13.09
CA THR A 98 -5.23 17.34 13.82
C THR A 98 -6.56 17.22 13.09
N LYS A 99 -7.66 17.14 13.86
CA LYS A 99 -9.02 17.08 13.29
C LYS A 99 -9.35 18.34 12.48
N GLU A 100 -8.86 19.49 12.92
CA GLU A 100 -9.08 20.79 12.28
C GLU A 100 -8.42 20.85 10.90
N GLU A 101 -7.13 20.54 10.79
CA GLU A 101 -6.43 20.50 9.49
C GLU A 101 -7.04 19.47 8.54
N SER A 102 -7.58 18.37 9.08
CA SER A 102 -8.26 17.35 8.26
C SER A 102 -9.58 17.85 7.65
N LEU A 103 -10.32 18.73 8.35
CA LEU A 103 -11.55 19.35 7.88
C LEU A 103 -11.27 20.45 6.86
N HIS A 104 -10.15 21.15 7.00
CA HIS A 104 -9.75 22.29 6.16
C HIS A 104 -8.67 21.94 5.11
N ARG A 105 -8.51 20.65 4.78
CA ARG A 105 -7.48 20.20 3.84
C ARG A 105 -7.66 20.82 2.45
N VAL A 106 -6.56 21.25 1.83
CA VAL A 106 -6.54 21.62 0.41
C VAL A 106 -6.55 20.34 -0.44
N GLU A 107 -7.45 20.26 -1.42
CA GLU A 107 -7.53 19.12 -2.34
C GLU A 107 -6.34 19.08 -3.29
N LYS A 108 -6.04 17.88 -3.79
CA LYS A 108 -4.89 17.67 -4.66
C LYS A 108 -5.33 17.83 -6.11
N GLU A 109 -4.64 18.70 -6.85
CA GLU A 109 -4.77 18.77 -8.30
C GLU A 109 -3.87 17.71 -8.94
N TYR A 110 -4.43 16.93 -9.87
CA TYR A 110 -3.69 16.01 -10.71
C TYR A 110 -3.38 16.70 -12.03
N LYS A 111 -2.17 16.50 -12.56
CA LYS A 111 -1.83 16.93 -13.92
C LYS A 111 -2.22 15.79 -14.85
N ASP A 112 -3.08 16.10 -15.82
CA ASP A 112 -3.48 15.19 -16.89
C ASP A 112 -2.30 14.86 -17.83
#